data_AF-A0A6V7IUK2-F1
#
_entry.id   AF-A0A6V7IUK2-F1
#
_cell.length_a   1.000
_cell.length_b   1.000
_cell.length_c   1.000
_cell.angle_alpha   90.00
_cell.angle_beta   90.00
_cell.angle_gamma   90.00
#
_symmetry.space_group_name_H-M   'P 1'
#
loop_
_entity.id
_entity.type
_entity.pdbx_description
1 polymer ?
#
loop_
_entity_poly.entity_id
_entity_poly.type
_entity_poly.pdbx_seq_one_letter_code
_entity_poly.pdbx_strand_id
1 'polypeptide(L)'
;YSFYNRVCRCNFGSRIYFYLPSSFYGAFMIRYGNSKKMAMLKFLSLLMVLLIVQCESTSALRILSVWPFAGKSHFIHGDILLRELARRGHQVDMVSHFPAKEPVANWRDISLKGTLPTSVNNMTFEQSKKLDSMLKGDLVDITGYQTCELLKSPQMEELLKTPKGTYDVIIVE
;
A
#
# COMPACT_ATOMS: atom_id res chain seq x y z
N TYR A 1 -15.52 -4.77 -15.68
CA TYR A 1 -14.50 -4.23 -14.77
C TYR A 1 -13.16 -4.87 -15.11
N SER A 2 -12.43 -4.27 -16.04
CA SER A 2 -11.17 -4.82 -16.56
C SER A 2 -10.02 -4.37 -15.67
N PHE A 3 -9.49 -5.27 -14.84
CA PHE A 3 -8.20 -5.11 -14.18
C PHE A 3 -7.10 -5.32 -15.23
N TYR A 4 -6.89 -4.33 -16.07
CA TYR A 4 -5.67 -4.18 -16.87
C TYR A 4 -5.01 -2.91 -16.41
N ASN A 5 -3.85 -3.00 -15.76
CA ASN A 5 -2.70 -2.23 -16.20
C ASN A 5 -1.41 -2.63 -15.48
N ARG A 6 -0.60 -3.36 -16.25
CA ARG A 6 0.84 -3.17 -16.46
C ARG A 6 1.59 -2.43 -15.34
N VAL A 7 2.31 -3.21 -14.54
CA VAL A 7 3.46 -2.73 -13.77
C VAL A 7 4.62 -2.50 -14.74
N CYS A 8 4.92 -1.26 -15.07
CA CYS A 8 6.21 -0.88 -15.63
C CYS A 8 7.03 -0.20 -14.52
N ARG A 9 8.00 -0.92 -13.95
CA ARG A 9 9.02 -0.34 -13.06
C ARG A 9 10.24 0.02 -13.90
N CYS A 10 10.52 1.31 -14.07
CA CYS A 10 11.87 1.78 -14.42
C CYS A 10 12.73 1.73 -13.15
N ASN A 11 13.26 0.55 -12.83
CA ASN A 11 14.24 0.41 -11.75
C ASN A 11 15.61 0.82 -12.31
N PHE A 12 16.05 2.05 -12.04
CA PHE A 12 17.42 2.53 -12.35
C PHE A 12 18.44 1.93 -11.36
N GLY A 13 18.43 0.61 -11.24
CA GLY A 13 19.25 -0.15 -10.30
C GLY A 13 19.55 -1.52 -10.86
N SER A 14 20.73 -1.65 -11.46
CA SER A 14 21.46 -2.89 -11.77
C SER A 14 20.93 -3.76 -12.92
N ARG A 15 21.66 -3.69 -14.05
CA ARG A 15 21.73 -4.67 -15.17
C ARG A 15 20.44 -4.92 -15.95
N ILE A 16 20.33 -4.22 -17.08
CA ILE A 16 19.41 -4.56 -18.16
C ILE A 16 19.99 -5.77 -18.91
N TYR A 17 19.37 -6.94 -18.76
CA TYR A 17 19.62 -8.10 -19.63
C TYR A 17 18.59 -8.08 -20.77
N PHE A 18 19.03 -7.69 -21.97
CA PHE A 18 18.25 -7.91 -23.18
C PHE A 18 18.50 -9.35 -23.66
N TYR A 19 17.53 -10.25 -23.47
CA TYR A 19 17.51 -11.52 -24.19
C TYR A 19 17.11 -11.26 -25.65
N LEU A 20 18.10 -11.10 -26.52
CA LEU A 20 17.91 -11.08 -27.96
C LEU A 20 17.89 -12.54 -28.48
N PRO A 21 16.95 -12.90 -29.39
CA PRO A 21 16.92 -14.22 -30.01
C PRO A 21 18.23 -14.46 -30.81
N SER A 22 18.75 -15.67 -30.73
CA SER A 22 20.05 -16.12 -31.25
C SER A 22 20.19 -16.16 -32.79
N SER A 23 19.36 -15.44 -33.54
CA SER A 23 19.33 -15.48 -35.01
C SER A 23 20.06 -14.33 -35.73
N PHE A 24 20.78 -13.45 -35.03
CA PHE A 24 21.46 -12.29 -35.64
C PHE A 24 22.97 -12.18 -35.33
N TYR A 25 23.66 -13.32 -35.18
CA TYR A 25 25.12 -13.35 -35.36
C TYR A 25 25.46 -13.38 -36.86
N GLY A 26 25.18 -12.28 -37.55
CA GLY A 26 25.55 -12.06 -38.94
C GLY A 26 26.32 -10.76 -39.04
N ALA A 27 27.65 -10.85 -39.17
CA ALA A 27 28.55 -9.72 -39.28
C ALA A 27 28.18 -8.83 -40.47
N PHE A 28 27.57 -7.68 -40.19
CA PHE A 28 27.40 -6.60 -41.17
C PHE A 28 28.13 -5.36 -40.66
N MET A 29 29.45 -5.34 -40.91
CA MET A 29 30.30 -4.17 -40.70
C MET A 29 29.95 -3.10 -41.74
N ILE A 30 28.85 -2.37 -41.53
CA ILE A 30 28.52 -1.19 -42.30
C ILE A 30 29.53 -0.10 -41.93
N ARG A 31 30.40 0.30 -42.88
CA ARG A 31 31.17 1.54 -42.77
C ARG A 31 30.21 2.72 -42.61
N TYR A 32 30.02 3.15 -41.37
CA TYR A 32 29.07 4.18 -40.97
C TYR A 32 29.70 5.57 -41.11
N GLY A 33 29.39 6.29 -42.19
CA GLY A 33 29.80 7.69 -42.38
C GLY A 33 29.15 8.63 -41.36
N ASN A 34 29.82 9.75 -41.03
CA ASN A 34 29.41 10.70 -39.98
C ASN A 34 27.95 11.20 -40.09
N SER A 35 27.39 11.29 -41.29
CA SER A 35 25.98 11.65 -41.52
C SER A 35 24.99 10.58 -40.99
N LYS A 36 25.28 9.30 -41.25
CA LYS A 36 24.44 8.19 -40.76
C LYS A 36 24.54 7.99 -39.24
N LYS A 37 25.69 8.34 -38.64
CA LYS A 37 25.87 8.37 -37.18
C LYS A 37 24.99 9.42 -36.50
N MET A 38 24.90 10.63 -37.08
CA MET A 38 24.00 11.67 -36.57
C MET A 38 22.52 11.30 -36.72
N ALA A 39 22.14 10.64 -37.81
CA ALA A 39 20.77 10.14 -37.99
C ALA A 39 20.41 9.04 -36.98
N MET A 40 21.33 8.10 -36.72
CA MET A 40 21.17 7.07 -35.69
C MET A 40 21.09 7.66 -34.27
N LEU A 41 21.93 8.64 -33.91
CA LEU A 41 21.86 9.30 -32.61
C LEU A 41 20.53 10.04 -32.42
N LYS A 42 20.03 10.73 -33.46
CA LYS A 42 18.72 11.39 -33.43
C LYS A 42 17.59 10.38 -33.25
N PHE A 43 17.65 9.24 -33.93
CA PHE A 43 16.66 8.17 -33.77
C PHE A 43 16.69 7.55 -32.37
N LEU A 44 17.89 7.29 -31.81
CA LEU A 44 18.04 6.76 -30.45
C LEU A 44 17.55 7.76 -29.39
N SER A 45 17.81 9.05 -29.60
CA SER A 45 17.31 10.14 -28.76
C SER A 45 15.79 10.24 -28.81
N LEU A 46 15.19 10.16 -30.00
CA LEU A 46 13.74 10.15 -30.18
C LEU A 46 13.10 8.93 -29.51
N LEU A 47 13.72 7.75 -29.65
CA LEU A 47 13.26 6.53 -29.00
C LEU A 47 13.32 6.64 -27.46
N MET A 48 14.39 7.21 -26.92
CA MET A 48 14.51 7.48 -25.47
C MET A 48 13.44 8.45 -24.96
N VAL A 49 13.21 9.55 -25.68
CA VAL A 49 12.15 10.52 -25.32
C VAL A 49 10.77 9.85 -25.37
N LEU A 50 10.51 9.02 -26.39
CA LEU A 50 9.26 8.28 -26.52
C LEU A 50 9.04 7.29 -25.36
N LEU A 51 10.09 6.59 -24.93
CA LEU A 51 10.05 5.68 -23.78
C LEU A 51 9.82 6.41 -22.45
N ILE A 52 10.37 7.61 -22.28
CA ILE A 52 10.14 8.44 -21.09
C ILE A 52 8.69 8.95 -21.06
N VAL A 53 8.13 9.35 -22.20
CA VAL A 53 6.75 9.83 -22.32
C VAL A 53 5.72 8.71 -22.06
N GLN A 54 6.07 7.45 -22.33
CA GLN A 54 5.22 6.28 -22.02
C GLN A 54 5.29 5.82 -20.55
N CYS A 55 6.12 6.46 -19.71
CA CYS A 55 6.08 6.25 -18.29
C CYS A 55 4.84 6.95 -17.71
N GLU A 56 3.68 6.33 -17.86
CA GLU A 56 2.47 6.79 -17.17
C GLU A 56 2.76 6.90 -15.67
N SER A 57 2.37 8.04 -15.09
CA SER A 57 2.35 8.23 -13.65
C SER A 57 1.52 7.11 -13.04
N THR A 58 2.14 6.18 -12.31
CA THR A 58 1.38 5.20 -11.55
C THR A 58 0.47 5.97 -10.60
N SER A 59 -0.85 5.81 -10.75
CA SER A 59 -1.79 6.56 -9.91
C SER A 59 -1.63 6.14 -8.45
N ALA A 60 -1.17 7.07 -7.63
CA ALA A 60 -1.13 6.92 -6.20
C ALA A 60 -2.56 6.92 -5.64
N LEU A 61 -3.12 5.73 -5.44
CA LEU A 61 -4.42 5.58 -4.77
C LEU A 61 -4.42 6.23 -3.39
N ARG A 62 -5.54 6.85 -3.03
CA ARG A 62 -5.87 7.27 -1.66
C ARG A 62 -6.65 6.14 -0.99
N ILE A 63 -6.04 5.51 -0.01
CA ILE A 63 -6.55 4.33 0.69
C ILE A 63 -6.96 4.73 2.10
N LEU A 64 -8.23 4.46 2.45
CA LEU A 64 -8.66 4.47 3.83
C LEU A 64 -8.63 3.04 4.36
N SER A 65 -8.01 2.83 5.52
CA SER A 65 -8.02 1.52 6.16
C SER A 65 -8.54 1.59 7.58
N VAL A 66 -9.49 0.72 7.91
CA VAL A 66 -10.23 0.74 9.17
C VAL A 66 -10.01 -0.55 9.94
N TRP A 67 -9.27 -0.46 11.06
CA TRP A 67 -8.87 -1.58 11.90
C TRP A 67 -9.20 -1.26 13.37
N PRO A 68 -10.48 -1.35 13.73
CA PRO A 68 -10.98 -0.83 14.99
C PRO A 68 -10.77 -1.81 16.15
N PHE A 69 -10.40 -3.06 15.91
CA PHE A 69 -10.20 -4.03 16.99
C PHE A 69 -8.89 -3.76 17.74
N ALA A 70 -8.95 -3.67 19.07
CA ALA A 70 -7.80 -3.32 19.93
C ALA A 70 -6.81 -4.49 20.17
N GLY A 71 -6.77 -5.50 19.28
CA GLY A 71 -5.86 -6.63 19.34
C GLY A 71 -4.68 -6.48 18.38
N LYS A 72 -3.44 -6.66 18.85
CA LYS A 72 -2.25 -6.48 17.98
C LYS A 72 -2.19 -7.50 16.83
N SER A 73 -2.68 -8.72 17.05
CA SER A 73 -2.73 -9.81 16.06
C SER A 73 -3.60 -9.47 14.85
N HIS A 74 -4.66 -8.72 15.09
CA HIS A 74 -5.66 -8.26 14.13
C HIS A 74 -5.16 -7.07 13.30
N PHE A 75 -4.30 -6.23 13.88
CA PHE A 75 -3.70 -5.08 13.18
C PHE A 75 -2.45 -5.42 12.35
N ILE A 76 -1.61 -6.37 12.79
CA ILE A 76 -0.22 -6.49 12.30
C ILE A 76 -0.11 -6.77 10.80
N HIS A 77 -1.02 -7.56 10.24
CA HIS A 77 -0.98 -7.88 8.80
C HIS A 77 -1.41 -6.69 7.94
N GLY A 78 -2.41 -5.93 8.39
CA GLY A 78 -2.82 -4.67 7.75
C GLY A 78 -1.67 -3.67 7.73
N ASP A 79 -1.01 -3.48 8.87
CA ASP A 79 0.13 -2.57 9.00
C ASP A 79 1.25 -2.88 8.01
N ILE A 80 1.66 -4.16 7.90
CA ILE A 80 2.71 -4.59 6.97
C ILE A 80 2.30 -4.32 5.51
N LEU A 81 1.08 -4.72 5.13
CA LEU A 81 0.58 -4.55 3.77
C LEU A 81 0.52 -3.07 3.38
N LEU A 82 -0.10 -2.26 4.24
CA LEU A 82 -0.36 -0.85 3.96
C LEU A 82 0.92 -0.03 3.96
N ARG A 83 1.91 -0.34 4.82
CA ARG A 83 3.22 0.31 4.78
C ARG A 83 3.94 0.07 3.45
N GLU A 84 3.85 -1.14 2.93
CA GLU A 84 4.44 -1.46 1.63
C GLU A 84 3.70 -0.75 0.48
N LEU A 85 2.38 -0.54 0.59
CA LEU A 85 1.62 0.30 -0.34
C LEU A 85 2.01 1.77 -0.24
N ALA A 86 2.15 2.31 0.97
CA ALA A 86 2.59 3.68 1.20
C ALA A 86 3.99 3.93 0.63
N ARG A 87 4.91 2.97 0.81
CA ARG A 87 6.26 2.97 0.24
C ARG A 87 6.26 2.96 -1.29
N ARG A 88 5.23 2.38 -1.92
CA ARG A 88 5.05 2.38 -3.38
C ARG A 88 4.41 3.66 -3.91
N GLY A 89 4.10 4.62 -3.04
CA GLY A 89 3.58 5.93 -3.40
C GLY A 89 2.10 6.13 -3.14
N HIS A 90 1.37 5.12 -2.66
CA HIS A 90 -0.04 5.28 -2.28
C HIS A 90 -0.17 6.13 -1.02
N GLN A 91 -1.25 6.91 -0.89
CA GLN A 91 -1.54 7.64 0.33
C GLN A 91 -2.45 6.79 1.22
N VAL A 92 -2.04 6.53 2.45
CA VAL A 92 -2.77 5.68 3.40
C VAL A 92 -3.21 6.49 4.61
N ASP A 93 -4.51 6.47 4.88
CA ASP A 93 -5.09 6.91 6.14
C ASP A 93 -5.47 5.67 6.94
N MET A 94 -4.84 5.47 8.10
CA MET A 94 -4.96 4.26 8.92
C MET A 94 -5.73 4.56 10.22
N VAL A 95 -6.92 4.01 10.35
CA VAL A 95 -7.69 4.02 11.61
C VAL A 95 -7.30 2.82 12.46
N SER A 96 -6.65 3.03 13.61
CA SER A 96 -6.31 1.95 14.55
C SER A 96 -5.91 2.42 15.95
N HIS A 97 -5.84 1.49 16.89
CA HIS A 97 -5.26 1.72 18.22
C HIS A 97 -3.73 1.77 18.26
N PHE A 98 -3.05 1.47 17.14
CA PHE A 98 -1.62 1.24 17.08
C PHE A 98 -0.92 2.20 16.10
N PRO A 99 -0.81 3.50 16.44
CA PRO A 99 -0.16 4.47 15.55
C PRO A 99 1.30 4.10 15.28
N ALA A 100 1.80 4.52 14.12
CA ALA A 100 3.19 4.28 13.73
C ALA A 100 4.15 4.93 14.75
N LYS A 101 5.17 4.18 15.17
CA LYS A 101 6.21 4.70 16.09
C LYS A 101 7.18 5.64 15.40
N GLU A 102 7.39 5.42 14.11
CA GLU A 102 8.29 6.19 13.26
C GLU A 102 7.50 6.81 12.11
N PRO A 103 7.88 8.00 11.64
CA PRO A 103 7.23 8.64 10.48
C PRO A 103 7.32 7.75 9.24
N VAL A 104 6.20 7.60 8.54
CA VAL A 104 6.11 6.89 7.25
C VAL A 104 5.66 7.90 6.19
N ALA A 105 6.34 7.93 5.04
CA ALA A 105 5.92 8.77 3.93
C ALA A 105 4.56 8.32 3.39
N ASN A 106 3.72 9.27 2.98
CA ASN A 106 2.37 9.02 2.46
C ASN A 106 1.45 8.27 3.43
N TRP A 107 1.65 8.47 4.74
CA TRP A 107 0.88 7.82 5.79
C TRP A 107 0.29 8.83 6.77
N ARG A 108 -0.94 8.60 7.20
CA ARG A 108 -1.61 9.34 8.26
C ARG A 108 -2.27 8.36 9.23
N ASP A 109 -1.91 8.44 10.51
CA ASP A 109 -2.61 7.71 11.56
C ASP A 109 -3.85 8.48 12.03
N ILE A 110 -5.01 7.84 11.96
CA ILE A 110 -6.24 8.25 12.64
C ILE A 110 -6.33 7.42 13.92
N SER A 111 -5.74 7.94 14.99
CA SER A 111 -5.47 7.13 16.18
C SER A 111 -6.70 6.95 17.09
N LEU A 112 -7.02 5.69 17.38
CA LEU A 112 -7.94 5.24 18.42
C LEU A 112 -7.20 4.87 19.72
N LYS A 113 -5.91 5.21 19.84
CA LYS A 113 -5.11 4.84 21.01
C LYS A 113 -5.74 5.42 22.28
N GLY A 114 -5.98 4.55 23.27
CA GLY A 114 -6.54 4.94 24.56
C GLY A 114 -8.07 4.95 24.63
N THR A 115 -8.79 4.70 23.53
CA THR A 115 -10.26 4.56 23.59
C THR A 115 -10.70 3.19 24.11
N LEU A 116 -9.90 2.15 23.85
CA LEU A 116 -10.10 0.80 24.40
C LEU A 116 -8.77 0.23 24.96
N PRO A 117 -8.84 -0.72 25.90
CA PRO A 117 -7.66 -1.44 26.38
C PRO A 117 -7.05 -2.27 25.25
N THR A 118 -5.77 -2.07 24.96
CA THR A 118 -5.09 -2.84 23.91
C THR A 118 -4.62 -4.20 24.42
N SER A 119 -4.87 -5.25 23.64
CA SER A 119 -4.34 -6.60 23.88
C SER A 119 -3.04 -6.79 23.10
N VAL A 120 -1.90 -6.70 23.81
CA VAL A 120 -0.54 -6.80 23.25
C VAL A 120 0.31 -7.65 24.18
N ASN A 121 0.33 -8.98 23.96
CA ASN A 121 1.10 -9.93 24.78
C ASN A 121 0.88 -9.77 26.30
N ASN A 122 -0.27 -9.22 26.71
CA ASN A 122 -0.62 -8.90 28.09
C ASN A 122 -1.78 -9.76 28.61
N MET A 123 -2.06 -10.88 27.92
CA MET A 123 -3.07 -11.83 28.34
C MET A 123 -2.53 -12.70 29.47
N THR A 124 -3.19 -12.65 30.63
CA THR A 124 -2.86 -13.52 31.77
C THR A 124 -3.46 -14.91 31.58
N PHE A 125 -2.94 -15.89 32.33
CA PHE A 125 -3.50 -17.26 32.33
C PHE A 125 -5.00 -17.28 32.69
N GLU A 126 -5.41 -16.46 33.67
CA GLU A 126 -6.81 -16.33 34.07
C GLU A 126 -7.68 -15.71 32.96
N GLN A 127 -7.16 -14.73 32.23
CA GLN A 127 -7.85 -14.16 31.07
C GLN A 127 -7.97 -15.16 29.93
N SER A 128 -6.93 -15.97 29.70
CA SER A 128 -6.96 -17.05 28.70
C SER A 128 -7.99 -18.11 29.04
N LYS A 129 -8.09 -18.50 30.32
CA LYS A 129 -9.10 -19.47 30.79
C LYS A 129 -10.52 -18.89 30.68
N LYS A 130 -10.67 -17.59 30.98
CA LYS A 130 -11.92 -16.87 30.76
C LYS A 130 -12.35 -16.90 29.30
N LEU A 131 -11.42 -16.66 28.36
CA LEU A 131 -11.69 -16.70 26.93
C LEU A 131 -12.21 -18.08 26.46
N ASP A 132 -11.63 -19.17 26.99
CA ASP A 132 -12.09 -20.53 26.71
C ASP A 132 -13.48 -20.82 27.28
N SER A 133 -13.79 -20.22 28.44
CA SER A 133 -15.10 -20.32 29.09
C SER A 133 -16.12 -19.26 28.66
N MET A 134 -15.75 -18.33 27.76
CA MET A 134 -16.62 -17.22 27.37
C MET A 134 -17.82 -17.75 26.60
N LEU A 135 -19.01 -17.28 26.99
CA LEU A 135 -20.20 -17.56 26.21
C LEU A 135 -20.19 -16.70 24.94
N LYS A 136 -20.94 -17.12 23.93
CA LYS A 136 -21.03 -16.40 22.65
C LYS A 136 -21.41 -14.92 22.84
N GLY A 137 -22.20 -14.58 23.86
CA GLY A 137 -22.57 -13.21 24.20
C GLY A 137 -21.39 -12.34 24.63
N ASP A 138 -20.52 -12.86 25.52
CA ASP A 138 -19.34 -12.13 25.99
C ASP A 138 -18.38 -11.82 24.84
N LEU A 139 -18.23 -12.77 23.91
CA LEU A 139 -17.42 -12.59 22.72
C LEU A 139 -18.02 -11.51 21.80
N VAL A 140 -19.34 -11.50 21.61
CA VAL A 140 -20.04 -10.48 20.80
C VAL A 140 -19.92 -9.10 21.43
N ASP A 141 -19.99 -8.99 22.76
CA ASP A 141 -19.82 -7.72 23.44
C ASP A 141 -18.41 -7.15 23.26
N ILE A 142 -17.39 -7.99 23.46
CA ILE A 142 -15.99 -7.56 23.40
C ILE A 142 -15.52 -7.29 21.96
N THR A 143 -15.93 -8.14 21.00
CA THR A 143 -15.47 -8.01 19.60
C THR A 143 -16.38 -7.15 18.75
N GLY A 144 -17.68 -7.10 19.06
CA GLY A 144 -18.70 -6.39 18.29
C GLY A 144 -19.12 -5.08 18.96
N TYR A 145 -19.74 -5.15 20.15
CA TYR A 145 -20.36 -3.98 20.77
C TYR A 145 -19.35 -2.87 21.10
N GLN A 146 -18.24 -3.21 21.77
CA GLN A 146 -17.19 -2.23 22.10
C GLN A 146 -16.59 -1.59 20.84
N THR A 147 -16.38 -2.37 19.79
CA THR A 147 -15.92 -1.90 18.48
C THR A 147 -16.95 -0.97 17.83
N CYS A 148 -18.24 -1.30 17.93
CA CYS A 148 -19.34 -0.50 17.40
C CYS A 148 -19.44 0.87 18.09
N GLU A 149 -19.22 0.92 19.40
CA GLU A 149 -19.23 2.18 20.16
C GLU A 149 -18.12 3.16 19.70
N LEU A 150 -17.03 2.68 19.09
CA LEU A 150 -16.01 3.53 18.48
C LEU A 150 -16.53 4.37 17.31
N LEU A 151 -17.67 4.00 16.70
CA LEU A 151 -18.29 4.82 15.66
C LEU A 151 -18.74 6.19 16.18
N LYS A 152 -18.97 6.31 17.49
CA LYS A 152 -19.32 7.57 18.16
C LYS A 152 -18.09 8.40 18.56
N SER A 153 -16.87 7.91 18.30
CA SER A 153 -15.66 8.64 18.64
C SER A 153 -15.49 9.89 17.78
N PRO A 154 -14.86 10.97 18.29
CA PRO A 154 -14.58 12.17 17.50
C PRO A 154 -13.80 11.88 16.22
N GLN A 155 -12.88 10.93 16.26
CA GLN A 155 -12.08 10.50 15.12
C GLN A 155 -12.95 9.92 14.00
N MET A 156 -13.93 9.09 14.36
CA MET A 156 -14.85 8.52 13.36
C MET A 156 -15.84 9.57 12.89
N GLU A 157 -16.32 10.46 13.76
CA GLU A 157 -17.21 11.55 13.37
C GLU A 157 -16.55 12.50 12.36
N GLU A 158 -15.26 12.85 12.56
CA GLU A 158 -14.47 13.62 11.60
C GLU A 158 -14.30 12.85 10.29
N LEU A 159 -13.96 11.55 10.35
CA LEU A 159 -13.80 10.72 9.18
C LEU A 159 -15.10 10.62 8.35
N LEU A 160 -16.25 10.49 9.00
CA LEU A 160 -17.56 10.42 8.36
C LEU A 160 -17.97 11.74 7.68
N LYS A 161 -17.42 12.88 8.11
CA LYS A 161 -17.62 14.19 7.45
C LYS A 161 -16.79 14.34 6.17
N THR A 162 -15.88 13.41 5.89
CA THR A 162 -15.05 13.43 4.68
C THR A 162 -15.93 13.35 3.42
N PRO A 163 -15.71 14.22 2.40
CA PRO A 163 -16.50 14.19 1.18
C PRO A 163 -16.44 12.84 0.46
N LYS A 164 -17.56 12.42 -0.12
CA LYS A 164 -17.62 11.23 -0.97
C LYS A 164 -16.66 11.38 -2.15
N GLY A 165 -15.92 10.32 -2.47
CA GLY A 165 -14.91 10.32 -3.54
C GLY A 165 -13.50 10.73 -3.10
N THR A 166 -13.27 10.97 -1.79
CA THR A 166 -11.92 11.27 -1.26
C THR A 166 -10.97 10.06 -1.27
N TYR A 167 -11.53 8.86 -1.11
CA TYR A 167 -10.78 7.60 -1.11
C TYR A 167 -11.19 6.75 -2.31
N ASP A 168 -10.19 6.18 -2.98
CA ASP A 168 -10.38 5.27 -4.11
C ASP A 168 -10.69 3.85 -3.63
N VAL A 169 -10.11 3.47 -2.48
CA VAL A 169 -10.21 2.13 -1.89
C VAL A 169 -10.40 2.25 -0.38
N ILE A 170 -11.31 1.44 0.15
CA ILE A 170 -11.53 1.27 1.60
C ILE A 170 -11.24 -0.19 1.96
N ILE A 171 -10.35 -0.41 2.93
CA ILE A 171 -10.01 -1.74 3.45
C ILE A 171 -10.46 -1.80 4.90
N VAL A 172 -11.31 -2.78 5.23
CA VAL A 172 -11.89 -2.97 6.56
C VAL A 172 -11.56 -4.37 7.06
N GLU A 173 -11.27 -4.46 8.34
CA GLU A 173 -11.15 -5.71 9.10
C GLU A 173 -12.51 -6.35 9.42
#